data_AF-A0A9N8KLW0-F1
#
_entry.id   AF-A0A9N8KLW0-F1
#
_cell.length_a   1.000
_cell.length_b   1.000
_cell.length_c   1.000
_cell.angle_alpha   90.00
_cell.angle_beta   90.00
_cell.angle_gamma   90.00
#
_symmetry.space_group_name_H-M   'P 1'
#
loop_
_entity.id
_entity.type
_entity.pdbx_description
1 polymer ?
#
loop_
_entity_poly.entity_id
_entity_poly.type
_entity_poly.pdbx_seq_one_letter_code
_entity_poly.pdbx_strand_id
1 'polypeptide(L)'
;MSFMLDGDESSSILSKDLVDSVVALEKSMANAAPDPEDAADVTKYYNPRTLKDTEAYNSEISITHILNTFAGGYKPSKIIVGSPSYLKELSKILKSSSRNTIKTYLVWKVVQSWAGAVEDPAVQPLLRFRNKLQGKAPDVKQERWRTCVSTVGNDLGKQQAPSL
;
A
#
# COMPACT_ATOMS: atom_id res chain seq x y z
N MET A 1 -2.86 5.89 22.15
CA MET A 1 -2.79 4.72 21.24
C MET A 1 -1.35 4.23 21.29
N SER A 2 -1.05 3.25 22.14
CA SER A 2 0.31 2.73 22.30
C SER A 2 0.57 1.71 21.20
N PHE A 3 1.52 1.97 20.31
CA PHE A 3 2.14 0.92 19.48
C PHE A 3 3.13 0.19 20.40
N MET A 4 2.57 -0.53 21.39
CA MET A 4 3.33 -1.43 22.25
C MET A 4 3.65 -2.66 21.41
N LEU A 5 4.86 -2.65 20.87
CA LEU A 5 5.60 -3.88 20.66
C LEU A 5 5.85 -4.44 22.06
N ASP A 6 4.96 -5.33 22.52
CA ASP A 6 5.26 -6.11 23.71
C ASP A 6 6.56 -6.88 23.47
N GLY A 7 7.46 -6.72 24.43
CA GLY A 7 8.85 -7.13 24.36
C GLY A 7 9.05 -8.64 24.41
N ASP A 8 10.26 -8.98 23.99
CA ASP A 8 10.97 -10.25 24.16
C ASP A 8 10.63 -11.42 23.23
N GLU A 9 11.10 -11.32 21.97
CA GLU A 9 12.01 -12.34 21.43
C GLU A 9 12.88 -11.76 20.30
N SER A 10 14.01 -11.20 20.71
CA SER A 10 15.08 -10.73 19.83
C SER A 10 15.94 -11.92 19.39
N SER A 11 15.54 -12.65 18.34
CA SER A 11 16.44 -13.24 17.32
C SER A 11 15.71 -14.16 16.33
N SER A 12 14.89 -13.60 15.43
CA SER A 12 14.60 -14.09 14.04
C SER A 12 13.28 -13.56 13.44
N ILE A 13 12.87 -12.32 13.74
CA ILE A 13 11.56 -11.76 13.30
C ILE A 13 11.38 -11.76 11.76
N LEU A 14 12.49 -11.80 11.00
CA LEU A 14 12.49 -11.90 9.54
C LEU A 14 13.35 -13.10 9.12
N SER A 15 12.72 -14.26 8.90
CA SER A 15 13.38 -15.40 8.26
C SER A 15 13.39 -15.25 6.75
N LYS A 16 14.34 -15.93 6.08
CA LYS A 16 14.36 -16.00 4.61
C LYS A 16 13.02 -16.50 4.06
N ASP A 17 12.44 -17.53 4.67
CA ASP A 17 11.16 -18.10 4.24
C ASP A 17 10.00 -17.10 4.36
N LEU A 18 10.00 -16.28 5.41
CA LEU A 18 9.00 -15.22 5.59
C LEU A 18 9.16 -14.13 4.53
N VAL A 19 10.40 -13.74 4.20
CA VAL A 19 10.68 -12.79 3.12
C VAL A 19 10.26 -13.36 1.77
N ASP A 20 10.60 -14.61 1.48
CA ASP A 20 10.23 -15.30 0.24
C ASP A 20 8.69 -15.41 0.13
N SER A 21 8.00 -15.64 1.26
CA SER A 21 6.52 -15.63 1.33
C SER A 21 5.92 -14.25 1.05
N VAL A 22 6.55 -13.16 1.52
CA VAL A 22 6.10 -11.79 1.21
C VAL A 22 6.28 -11.49 -0.27
N VAL A 23 7.42 -11.90 -0.86
CA VAL A 23 7.65 -11.76 -2.31
C VAL A 23 6.64 -12.58 -3.11
N ALA A 24 6.32 -13.80 -2.68
CA ALA A 24 5.30 -14.63 -3.31
C ALA A 24 3.90 -13.99 -3.21
N LEU A 25 3.55 -13.41 -2.07
CA LEU A 25 2.32 -12.65 -1.88
C LEU A 25 2.25 -11.45 -2.84
N GLU A 26 3.31 -10.64 -2.93
CA GLU A 26 3.40 -9.52 -3.88
C GLU A 26 3.23 -9.98 -5.33
N LYS A 27 3.87 -11.09 -5.70
CA LYS A 27 3.74 -11.69 -7.04
C LYS A 27 2.31 -12.16 -7.33
N SER A 28 1.65 -12.82 -6.38
CA SER A 28 0.25 -13.26 -6.56
C SER A 28 -0.71 -12.09 -6.72
N MET A 29 -0.51 -11.00 -5.96
CA MET A 29 -1.32 -9.79 -6.14
C MET A 29 -1.04 -9.11 -7.48
N ALA A 30 0.21 -9.07 -7.94
CA ALA A 30 0.57 -8.51 -9.25
C ALA A 30 -0.06 -9.31 -10.41
N ASN A 31 -0.04 -10.64 -10.33
CA ASN A 31 -0.66 -11.51 -11.34
C ASN A 31 -2.19 -11.38 -11.41
N ALA A 32 -2.83 -11.00 -10.30
CA ALA A 32 -4.27 -10.78 -10.24
C ALA A 32 -4.67 -9.36 -10.67
N ALA A 33 -3.72 -8.42 -10.72
CA ALA A 33 -4.00 -7.04 -11.06
C ALA A 33 -4.49 -6.91 -12.51
N PRO A 34 -5.39 -5.96 -12.81
CA PRO A 34 -5.78 -5.67 -14.18
C PRO A 34 -4.57 -5.16 -14.98
N ASP A 35 -4.61 -5.38 -16.30
CA ASP A 35 -3.62 -4.81 -17.21
C ASP A 35 -3.65 -3.26 -17.13
N PRO A 36 -2.51 -2.57 -17.35
CA PRO A 36 -2.44 -1.11 -17.26
C PRO A 36 -3.44 -0.38 -18.16
N GLU A 37 -3.71 -0.92 -19.35
CA GLU A 37 -4.68 -0.38 -20.31
C GLU A 37 -6.10 -0.41 -19.71
N ASP A 38 -6.45 -1.52 -19.06
CA ASP A 38 -7.75 -1.72 -18.44
C ASP A 38 -7.90 -0.87 -17.18
N ALA A 39 -6.82 -0.69 -16.41
CA ALA A 39 -6.80 0.18 -15.25
C ALA A 39 -6.94 1.67 -15.61
N ALA A 40 -6.54 2.06 -16.82
CA ALA A 40 -6.66 3.43 -17.32
C ALA A 40 -8.03 3.74 -17.98
N ASP A 41 -8.81 2.72 -18.32
CA ASP A 41 -10.12 2.88 -18.97
C ASP A 41 -11.24 3.14 -17.96
N VAL A 42 -11.84 4.33 -18.03
CA VAL A 42 -12.96 4.76 -17.17
C VAL A 42 -14.15 3.80 -17.25
N THR A 43 -14.42 3.24 -18.42
CA THR A 43 -15.54 2.31 -18.61
C THR A 43 -15.31 1.00 -17.88
N LYS A 44 -14.04 0.63 -17.63
CA LYS A 44 -13.64 -0.58 -16.92
C LYS A 44 -13.45 -0.37 -15.43
N TYR A 45 -12.88 0.76 -14.99
CA TYR A 45 -12.66 1.02 -13.55
C TYR A 45 -13.89 1.57 -12.83
N TYR A 46 -14.82 2.23 -13.52
CA TYR A 46 -16.00 2.85 -12.91
C TYR A 46 -17.12 1.83 -12.63
N ASN A 47 -16.98 1.03 -11.57
CA ASN A 47 -18.01 0.06 -11.14
C ASN A 47 -18.69 0.52 -9.85
N PRO A 48 -19.73 1.37 -9.90
CA PRO A 48 -20.47 1.78 -8.71
C PRO A 48 -21.24 0.61 -8.10
N ARG A 49 -21.06 0.40 -6.80
CA ARG A 49 -21.66 -0.70 -6.02
C ARG A 49 -22.18 -0.20 -4.68
N THR A 50 -23.11 -0.94 -4.09
CA THR A 50 -23.49 -0.69 -2.69
C THR A 50 -22.38 -1.18 -1.76
N LEU A 51 -22.32 -0.67 -0.53
CA LEU A 51 -21.38 -1.16 0.48
C LEU A 51 -21.48 -2.69 0.66
N LYS A 52 -22.71 -3.22 0.67
CA LYS A 52 -22.99 -4.65 0.77
C LYS A 52 -22.40 -5.44 -0.40
N ASP A 53 -22.57 -4.96 -1.63
CA ASP A 53 -22.03 -5.63 -2.81
C ASP A 53 -20.49 -5.59 -2.83
N THR A 54 -19.90 -4.49 -2.35
CA THR A 54 -18.43 -4.37 -2.24
C THR A 54 -17.87 -5.37 -1.25
N GLU A 55 -18.46 -5.51 -0.06
CA GLU A 55 -18.01 -6.50 0.95
C GLU A 55 -18.22 -7.94 0.47
N ALA A 56 -19.21 -8.19 -0.39
CA ALA A 56 -19.41 -9.51 -0.98
C ALA A 56 -18.27 -9.95 -1.93
N TYR A 57 -17.47 -9.01 -2.48
CA TYR A 57 -16.31 -9.38 -3.30
C TYR A 57 -15.11 -9.84 -2.48
N ASN A 58 -14.96 -9.36 -1.25
CA ASN A 58 -13.83 -9.73 -0.41
C ASN A 58 -14.22 -9.71 1.07
N SER A 59 -14.42 -10.90 1.64
CA SER A 59 -14.76 -11.09 3.05
C SER A 59 -13.57 -10.91 4.00
N GLU A 60 -12.35 -10.89 3.49
CA GLU A 60 -11.12 -10.77 4.31
C GLU A 60 -10.83 -9.31 4.69
N ILE A 61 -11.51 -8.33 4.07
CA ILE A 61 -11.37 -6.90 4.35
C ILE A 61 -12.72 -6.30 4.72
N SER A 62 -12.84 -5.81 5.96
CA SER A 62 -14.05 -5.08 6.38
C SER A 62 -14.00 -3.62 5.96
N ILE A 63 -14.65 -3.30 4.84
CA ILE A 63 -14.79 -1.92 4.36
C ILE A 63 -15.63 -1.10 5.35
N THR A 64 -16.66 -1.70 5.94
CA THR A 64 -17.46 -1.05 6.99
C THR A 64 -16.60 -0.61 8.19
N HIS A 65 -15.67 -1.46 8.64
CA HIS A 65 -14.78 -1.10 9.75
C HIS A 65 -13.85 0.06 9.39
N ILE A 66 -13.30 0.06 8.16
CA ILE A 66 -12.46 1.16 7.65
C ILE A 66 -13.26 2.46 7.63
N LEU A 67 -14.47 2.47 7.07
CA LEU A 67 -15.32 3.66 7.01
C LEU A 67 -15.72 4.17 8.39
N ASN A 68 -16.10 3.29 9.32
CA ASN A 68 -16.43 3.69 10.68
C ASN A 68 -15.24 4.30 11.41
N THR A 69 -14.04 3.78 11.17
CA THR A 69 -12.80 4.25 11.83
C THR A 69 -12.35 5.61 11.30
N PHE A 70 -12.37 5.81 9.98
CA PHE A 70 -11.75 6.98 9.36
C PHE A 70 -12.75 8.05 8.88
N ALA A 71 -14.02 7.71 8.69
CA ALA A 71 -15.04 8.61 8.14
C ALA A 71 -16.17 8.94 9.13
N GLY A 72 -16.01 8.65 10.43
CA GLY A 72 -16.89 9.13 11.49
C GLY A 72 -18.36 8.69 11.34
N GLY A 73 -18.62 7.48 10.86
CA GLY A 73 -19.98 6.95 10.66
C GLY A 73 -20.66 7.37 9.35
N TYR A 74 -19.94 8.02 8.44
CA TYR A 74 -20.41 8.27 7.08
C TYR A 74 -20.76 6.96 6.35
N LYS A 75 -21.93 6.93 5.71
CA LYS A 75 -22.40 5.79 4.92
C LYS A 75 -22.50 6.21 3.44
N PRO A 76 -21.55 5.79 2.58
CA PRO A 76 -21.62 6.10 1.17
C PRO A 76 -22.83 5.41 0.53
N SER A 77 -23.56 6.14 -0.32
CA SER A 77 -24.64 5.55 -1.15
C SER A 77 -24.07 4.61 -2.22
N LYS A 78 -22.89 4.92 -2.74
CA LYS A 78 -22.15 4.13 -3.73
C LYS A 78 -20.66 4.13 -3.42
N ILE A 79 -20.02 3.01 -3.71
CA ILE A 79 -18.57 2.82 -3.68
C ILE A 79 -18.13 2.46 -5.11
N ILE A 80 -17.15 3.18 -5.64
CA ILE A 80 -16.57 2.86 -6.95
C ILE A 80 -15.54 1.76 -6.73
N VAL A 81 -15.83 0.57 -7.26
CA VAL A 81 -14.90 -0.58 -7.20
C VAL A 81 -14.05 -0.59 -8.46
N GLY A 82 -12.77 -0.22 -8.35
CA GLY A 82 -11.86 -0.13 -9.49
C GLY A 82 -11.71 -1.43 -10.29
N SER A 83 -11.68 -2.58 -9.61
CA SER A 83 -11.68 -3.89 -10.27
C SER A 83 -12.38 -4.94 -9.40
N PRO A 84 -13.65 -5.28 -9.71
CA PRO A 84 -14.38 -6.32 -8.98
C PRO A 84 -13.72 -7.69 -9.08
N SER A 85 -13.09 -8.02 -10.22
CA SER A 85 -12.35 -9.27 -10.41
C SER A 85 -11.12 -9.32 -9.50
N TYR A 86 -10.35 -8.24 -9.43
CA TYR A 86 -9.20 -8.15 -8.54
C TYR A 86 -9.60 -8.32 -7.07
N LEU A 87 -10.67 -7.68 -6.59
CA LEU A 87 -11.11 -7.83 -5.21
C LEU A 87 -11.49 -9.29 -4.87
N LYS A 88 -12.12 -10.01 -5.80
CA LYS A 88 -12.45 -11.43 -5.64
C LYS A 88 -11.19 -12.29 -5.55
N GLU A 89 -10.21 -12.07 -6.43
CA GLU A 89 -8.95 -12.82 -6.39
C GLU A 89 -8.13 -12.47 -5.14
N LEU A 90 -8.12 -11.20 -4.75
CA LEU A 90 -7.47 -10.75 -3.52
C LEU A 90 -8.05 -11.45 -2.29
N SER A 91 -9.36 -11.66 -2.23
CA SER A 91 -9.98 -12.42 -1.14
C SER A 91 -9.40 -13.83 -1.03
N LYS A 92 -9.21 -14.53 -2.15
CA LYS A 92 -8.59 -15.87 -2.18
C LYS A 92 -7.12 -15.81 -1.76
N ILE A 93 -6.37 -14.83 -2.26
CA ILE A 93 -4.95 -14.64 -1.94
C ILE A 93 -4.76 -14.38 -0.44
N LEU A 94 -5.58 -13.51 0.14
CA LEU A 94 -5.51 -13.21 1.57
C LEU A 94 -5.87 -14.43 2.41
N LYS A 95 -6.93 -15.15 2.03
CA LYS A 95 -7.37 -16.36 2.73
C LYS A 95 -6.33 -17.49 2.71
N SER A 96 -5.55 -17.62 1.64
CA SER A 96 -4.47 -18.63 1.54
C SER A 96 -3.15 -18.17 2.17
N SER A 97 -3.00 -16.90 2.49
CA SER A 97 -1.78 -16.33 3.04
C SER A 97 -1.74 -16.42 4.56
N SER A 98 -0.55 -16.66 5.12
CA SER A 98 -0.41 -16.66 6.57
C SER A 98 -0.58 -15.25 7.14
N ARG A 99 -1.14 -15.14 8.36
CA ARG A 99 -1.29 -13.87 9.06
C ARG A 99 0.04 -13.15 9.25
N ASN A 100 1.12 -13.90 9.49
CA ASN A 100 2.47 -13.32 9.62
C ASN A 100 2.93 -12.72 8.30
N THR A 101 2.74 -13.41 7.17
CA THR A 101 3.07 -12.89 5.83
C THR A 101 2.33 -11.58 5.54
N ILE A 102 1.01 -11.53 5.81
CA ILE A 102 0.21 -10.32 5.59
C ILE A 102 0.69 -9.17 6.48
N LYS A 103 0.94 -9.42 7.77
CA LYS A 103 1.47 -8.40 8.68
C LYS A 103 2.83 -7.87 8.22
N THR A 104 3.74 -8.76 7.84
CA THR A 104 5.08 -8.37 7.36
C THR A 104 4.98 -7.57 6.07
N TYR A 105 4.08 -7.94 5.15
CA TYR A 105 3.80 -7.16 3.95
C TYR A 105 3.32 -5.74 4.29
N LEU A 106 2.38 -5.59 5.22
CA LEU A 106 1.87 -4.28 5.64
C LEU A 106 2.96 -3.42 6.29
N VAL A 107 3.78 -4.00 7.19
CA VAL A 107 4.95 -3.32 7.77
C VAL A 107 5.93 -2.90 6.67
N TRP A 108 6.19 -3.78 5.70
CA TRP A 108 7.06 -3.46 4.56
C TRP A 108 6.53 -2.30 3.72
N LYS A 109 5.21 -2.18 3.51
CA LYS A 109 4.61 -1.02 2.83
C LYS A 109 4.77 0.28 3.64
N VAL A 110 4.67 0.22 4.96
CA VAL A 110 4.95 1.38 5.83
C VAL A 110 6.41 1.80 5.71
N VAL A 111 7.36 0.86 5.82
CA VAL A 111 8.80 1.14 5.66
C VAL A 111 9.07 1.79 4.30
N GLN A 112 8.52 1.23 3.22
CA GLN A 112 8.68 1.83 1.89
C GLN A 112 8.12 3.26 1.82
N SER A 113 6.95 3.50 2.40
CA SER A 113 6.30 4.82 2.35
C SER A 113 7.12 5.90 3.09
N TRP A 114 7.73 5.54 4.22
CA TRP A 114 8.39 6.50 5.12
C TRP A 114 9.91 6.56 5.01
N ALA A 115 10.56 5.62 4.32
CA ALA A 115 12.02 5.57 4.22
C ALA A 115 12.67 6.85 3.66
N GLY A 116 11.94 7.64 2.86
CA GLY A 116 12.46 8.92 2.35
C GLY A 116 12.54 10.04 3.40
N ALA A 117 11.81 9.90 4.52
CA ALA A 117 11.83 10.85 5.62
C ALA A 117 12.96 10.57 6.62
N VAL A 118 13.52 9.35 6.61
CA VAL A 118 14.50 8.85 7.59
C VAL A 118 15.93 9.03 7.08
N GLU A 119 16.78 9.67 7.88
CA GLU A 119 18.21 9.84 7.61
C GLU A 119 19.04 8.81 8.39
N ASP A 120 18.94 7.54 8.00
CA ASP A 120 19.61 6.43 8.69
C ASP A 120 20.32 5.48 7.69
N PRO A 121 21.48 4.89 8.03
CA PRO A 121 22.11 3.84 7.23
C PRO A 121 21.19 2.65 6.92
N ALA A 122 20.23 2.33 7.79
CA ALA A 122 19.29 1.22 7.62
C ALA A 122 18.42 1.35 6.37
N VAL A 123 18.17 2.55 5.85
CA VAL A 123 17.38 2.76 4.61
C VAL A 123 18.21 2.70 3.32
N GLN A 124 19.54 2.63 3.42
CA GLN A 124 20.42 2.59 2.23
C GLN A 124 20.13 1.43 1.27
N PRO A 125 19.83 0.19 1.74
CA PRO A 125 19.50 -0.90 0.83
C PRO A 125 18.26 -0.61 -0.03
N LEU A 126 17.22 -0.01 0.57
CA LEU A 126 16.01 0.37 -0.15
C LEU A 126 16.25 1.52 -1.13
N LEU A 127 17.09 2.50 -0.78
CA LEU A 127 17.52 3.55 -1.70
C LEU A 127 18.22 2.95 -2.93
N ARG A 128 19.20 2.07 -2.71
CA ARG A 128 19.95 1.40 -3.80
C ARG A 128 19.02 0.59 -4.70
N PHE A 129 18.07 -0.13 -4.10
CA PHE A 129 17.05 -0.86 -4.85
C PHE A 129 16.23 0.07 -5.76
N ARG A 130 15.73 1.20 -5.23
CA ARG A 130 14.98 2.20 -6.01
C ARG A 130 15.82 2.85 -7.11
N ASN A 131 17.07 3.16 -6.83
CA ASN A 131 17.99 3.73 -7.81
C ASN A 131 18.24 2.73 -8.95
N LYS A 132 18.41 1.44 -8.63
CA LYS A 132 18.54 0.39 -9.65
C LYS A 132 17.31 0.30 -10.55
N LEU A 133 16.10 0.34 -10.00
CA LEU A 133 14.85 0.33 -10.79
C LEU A 133 14.71 1.56 -11.71
N GLN A 134 15.36 2.67 -11.37
CA GLN A 134 15.33 3.92 -12.14
C GLN A 134 16.56 4.09 -13.05
N GLY A 135 17.48 3.13 -13.09
CA GLY A 135 18.74 3.25 -13.84
C GLY A 135 19.71 4.31 -13.29
N LYS A 136 19.61 4.66 -12.00
CA LYS A 136 20.49 5.63 -11.31
C LYS A 136 21.67 4.92 -10.64
N ALA A 137 22.77 5.65 -10.43
CA ALA A 137 23.90 5.12 -9.65
C ALA A 137 23.48 4.81 -8.19
N PRO A 138 24.08 3.79 -7.54
CA PRO A 138 23.53 3.19 -6.32
C PRO A 138 23.32 4.16 -5.15
N ASP A 139 24.30 5.04 -4.92
CA ASP A 139 24.34 5.92 -3.75
C ASP A 139 23.90 7.36 -4.07
N VAL A 140 23.26 7.58 -5.22
CA VAL A 140 22.70 8.89 -5.58
C VAL A 140 21.57 9.22 -4.60
N LYS A 141 21.75 10.31 -3.86
CA LYS A 141 20.77 10.88 -2.94
C LYS A 141 20.38 12.26 -3.43
N GLN A 142 19.08 12.56 -3.38
CA GLN A 142 18.61 13.91 -3.58
C GLN A 142 19.07 14.80 -2.42
N GLU A 143 19.48 16.03 -2.72
CA GLU A 143 19.80 17.04 -1.70
C GLU A 143 18.59 17.24 -0.77
N ARG A 144 18.82 17.27 0.55
CA ARG A 144 17.74 17.27 1.54
C ARG A 144 16.75 18.40 1.35
N TRP A 145 17.23 19.61 1.00
CA TRP A 145 16.37 20.76 0.76
C TRP A 145 15.38 20.53 -0.39
N ARG A 146 15.77 19.84 -1.47
CA ARG A 146 14.85 19.51 -2.58
C ARG A 146 13.77 18.55 -2.13
N THR A 147 14.11 17.61 -1.26
CA THR A 147 13.13 16.70 -0.65
C THR A 147 12.15 17.47 0.21
N CYS A 148 12.63 18.37 1.09
CA CYS A 148 11.79 19.22 1.92
C CYS A 148 10.86 20.11 1.09
N VAL A 149 11.39 20.79 0.06
CA VAL A 149 10.58 21.62 -0.85
C VAL A 149 9.54 20.78 -1.59
N SER A 150 9.89 19.56 -2.02
CA SER A 150 8.93 18.65 -2.65
C SER A 150 7.83 18.22 -1.69
N THR A 151 8.14 17.96 -0.41
CA THR A 151 7.14 17.61 0.61
C THR A 151 6.18 18.77 0.82
N VAL A 152 6.71 19.98 1.08
CA VAL A 152 5.89 21.19 1.25
C VAL A 152 5.05 21.47 -0.01
N GLY A 153 5.62 21.30 -1.20
CA GLY A 153 4.90 21.47 -2.46
C GLY A 153 3.78 20.46 -2.68
N ASN A 154 3.97 19.20 -2.26
CA ASN A 154 2.93 18.18 -2.34
C ASN A 154 1.79 18.42 -1.35
N ASP A 155 2.13 18.86 -0.13
CA ASP A 155 1.17 19.05 0.95
C ASP A 155 0.38 20.37 0.81
N LEU A 156 1.06 21.45 0.40
CA LEU A 156 0.48 22.80 0.36
C LEU A 156 0.26 23.33 -1.08
N GLY A 157 0.99 22.84 -2.07
CA GLY A 157 0.92 23.37 -3.44
C GLY A 157 -0.38 23.07 -4.19
N LYS A 158 -1.13 22.04 -3.78
CA LYS A 158 -2.43 21.68 -4.38
C LYS A 158 -3.61 22.52 -3.86
N GLN A 159 -3.40 23.44 -2.93
CA GLN A 159 -4.46 24.32 -2.42
C GLN A 159 -4.72 25.54 -3.31
N GLN A 160 -3.96 25.74 -4.39
CA GLN A 160 -4.08 26.89 -5.30
C GLN A 160 -4.60 26.48 -6.69
N ALA A 161 -5.79 25.90 -6.75
CA ALA A 161 -6.59 25.92 -7.98
C ALA A 161 -8.03 26.27 -7.60
N PRO A 162 -8.41 27.55 -7.52
CA PRO A 162 -9.82 27.89 -7.57
C PRO A 162 -10.38 27.32 -8.88
N SER A 163 -11.42 26.52 -8.75
CA SER A 163 -12.27 26.06 -9.83
C SER A 163 -12.71 27.27 -10.67
N LEU A 164 -12.22 27.35 -11.91
CA LEU A 164 -12.82 28.14 -12.99
C LEU A 164 -13.80 27.27 -13.75
#